data_AF-A0A957VX02-F1
#
_entry.id   AF-A0A957VX02-F1
#
_cell.length_a   1.000
_cell.length_b   1.000
_cell.length_c   1.000
_cell.angle_alpha   90.00
_cell.angle_beta   90.00
_cell.angle_gamma   90.00
#
_symmetry.space_group_name_H-M   'P 1'
#
loop_
_entity.id
_entity.type
_entity.pdbx_description
1 polymer ?
#
loop_
_entity_poly.entity_id
_entity_poly.type
_entity_poly.pdbx_seq_one_letter_code
_entity_poly.pdbx_strand_id
1 'polypeptide(L)'
;LAAGHRPCAECNRPRYNEFVRRWRQAHPDSIDSIDTVLHRARFVPRQPDWQQKKRTYTAQLDELPDGAFIILNTSREAVPFLVRADALYPWHFNGYGDPTPRPIHQLVTVLTPEPTVRTLTAGYRPHIYPTS
;
A
#
# COMPACT_ATOMS: atom_id res chain seq x y z
N LEU A 1 5.35 -5.61 -8.15
CA LEU A 1 5.10 -4.28 -7.56
C LEU A 1 5.73 -4.28 -6.18
N ALA A 2 6.94 -3.74 -6.07
CA ALA A 2 7.52 -3.35 -4.79
C ALA A 2 6.97 -1.96 -4.43
N ALA A 3 6.79 -1.66 -3.14
CA ALA A 3 6.66 -0.31 -2.59
C ALA A 3 5.66 0.67 -3.27
N GLY A 4 4.41 0.26 -3.55
CA GLY A 4 3.34 1.22 -3.87
C GLY A 4 3.47 1.95 -5.22
N HIS A 5 4.17 1.36 -6.18
CA HIS A 5 4.19 1.86 -7.57
C HIS A 5 2.83 1.61 -8.25
N ARG A 6 2.26 2.65 -8.86
CA ARG A 6 1.10 2.55 -9.75
C ARG A 6 1.53 1.83 -11.03
N PRO A 7 0.71 0.92 -11.60
CA PRO A 7 0.99 0.36 -12.93
C PRO A 7 1.10 1.49 -13.97
N CYS A 8 2.16 1.50 -14.77
CA CYS A 8 2.31 2.47 -15.86
C CYS A 8 1.43 2.10 -17.05
N ALA A 9 0.76 3.08 -17.66
CA ALA A 9 -0.09 2.86 -18.84
C ALA A 9 0.69 2.36 -20.07
N GLU A 10 1.96 2.76 -20.17
CA GLU A 10 2.86 2.38 -21.27
C GLU A 10 3.47 0.99 -21.05
N CYS A 11 3.76 0.61 -19.80
CA CYS A 11 4.34 -0.69 -19.48
C CYS A 11 3.28 -1.81 -19.36
N ASN A 12 2.07 -1.49 -18.90
CA ASN A 12 1.00 -2.48 -18.72
C ASN A 12 -0.39 -1.82 -18.75
N ARG A 13 -0.84 -1.47 -19.96
CA ARG A 13 -2.12 -0.81 -20.22
C ARG A 13 -3.34 -1.56 -19.66
N PRO A 14 -3.44 -2.90 -19.75
CA PRO A 14 -4.56 -3.64 -19.14
C PRO A 14 -4.65 -3.44 -17.63
N ARG A 15 -3.53 -3.54 -16.90
CA ARG A 15 -3.51 -3.34 -15.44
C ARG A 15 -3.76 -1.90 -15.05
N TYR A 16 -3.24 -0.96 -15.83
CA TYR A 16 -3.56 0.46 -15.66
C TYR A 16 -5.07 0.70 -15.75
N ASN A 17 -5.73 0.17 -16.79
CA ASN A 17 -7.17 0.31 -16.97
C ASN A 17 -7.96 -0.35 -15.83
N GLU A 18 -7.50 -1.51 -15.36
CA GLU A 18 -8.07 -2.15 -14.19
C GLU A 18 -7.93 -1.30 -12.93
N PHE A 19 -6.75 -0.74 -12.68
CA PHE A 19 -6.52 0.18 -11.57
C PHE A 19 -7.46 1.39 -11.65
N VAL A 20 -7.57 2.03 -12.81
CA VAL A 20 -8.48 3.17 -13.03
C VAL A 20 -9.94 2.79 -12.80
N ARG A 21 -10.37 1.61 -13.27
CA ARG A 21 -11.73 1.09 -13.05
C ARG A 21 -12.03 0.93 -11.57
N ARG A 22 -11.13 0.26 -10.83
CA ARG A 22 -11.29 0.05 -9.37
C ARG A 22 -11.17 1.35 -8.59
N TRP A 23 -10.31 2.26 -9.03
CA TRP A 23 -10.17 3.59 -8.44
C TRP A 23 -11.49 4.38 -8.52
N ARG A 24 -12.13 4.42 -9.69
CA ARG A 24 -13.42 5.11 -9.88
C ARG A 24 -14.52 4.50 -9.02
N GLN A 25 -14.53 3.17 -8.84
CA GLN A 25 -15.45 2.50 -7.93
C GLN A 25 -15.19 2.89 -6.47
N ALA A 26 -13.93 2.97 -6.07
CA ALA A 26 -13.52 3.31 -4.72
C ALA A 26 -13.70 4.81 -4.38
N HIS A 27 -13.68 5.70 -5.38
CA HIS A 27 -13.71 7.15 -5.22
C HIS A 27 -14.72 7.80 -6.18
N PRO A 28 -16.03 7.49 -6.06
CA PRO A 28 -17.05 7.98 -7.00
C PRO A 28 -17.17 9.51 -7.01
N ASP A 29 -16.90 10.17 -5.89
CA ASP A 29 -17.02 11.63 -5.74
C ASP A 29 -15.71 12.40 -6.06
N SER A 30 -14.64 11.70 -6.43
CA SER A 30 -13.34 12.34 -6.70
C SER A 30 -13.33 12.98 -8.09
N ILE A 31 -13.39 14.31 -8.12
CA ILE A 31 -13.21 15.11 -9.35
C ILE A 31 -11.72 15.31 -9.73
N ASP A 32 -10.83 15.14 -8.76
CA ASP A 32 -9.39 15.29 -8.96
C ASP A 32 -8.78 14.10 -9.71
N SER A 33 -7.66 14.35 -10.40
CA SER A 33 -6.87 13.29 -10.99
C SER A 33 -6.35 12.32 -9.90
N ILE A 34 -6.20 11.04 -10.29
CA ILE A 34 -5.60 10.00 -9.44
C ILE A 34 -4.26 10.48 -8.86
N ASP A 35 -3.41 11.10 -9.69
CA ASP A 35 -2.09 11.57 -9.27
C ASP A 35 -2.18 12.69 -8.25
N THR A 36 -3.14 13.61 -8.39
CA THR A 36 -3.40 14.68 -7.42
C THR A 36 -3.82 14.11 -6.07
N VAL A 37 -4.73 13.14 -6.05
CA VAL A 37 -5.19 12.48 -4.82
C VAL A 37 -4.02 11.72 -4.15
N LEU A 38 -3.27 10.94 -4.92
CA LEU A 38 -2.13 10.18 -4.41
C LEU A 38 -1.00 11.09 -3.92
N HIS A 39 -0.74 12.21 -4.59
CA HIS A 39 0.26 13.18 -4.16
C HIS A 39 -0.10 13.76 -2.80
N ARG A 40 -1.35 14.20 -2.60
CA ARG A 40 -1.85 14.70 -1.30
C ARG A 40 -1.82 13.62 -0.21
N ALA A 41 -2.08 12.37 -0.58
CA ALA A 41 -2.07 11.24 0.35
C ALA A 41 -0.66 10.75 0.69
N ARG A 42 0.38 11.15 -0.06
CA ARG A 42 1.76 10.74 0.20
C ARG A 42 2.48 11.64 1.19
N PHE A 43 2.13 12.93 1.29
CA PHE A 43 2.95 13.89 2.03
C PHE A 43 2.21 14.56 3.19
N VAL A 44 2.89 14.72 4.32
CA VAL A 44 2.42 15.56 5.43
C VAL A 44 2.67 17.03 5.05
N PRO A 45 1.63 17.87 4.89
CA PRO A 45 1.82 19.29 4.60
C PRO A 45 2.49 19.97 5.81
N ARG A 46 3.53 20.78 5.56
CA ARG A 46 4.32 21.61 6.51
C ARG A 46 5.59 21.02 7.15
N GLN A 47 6.35 20.15 6.47
CA GLN A 47 7.75 19.94 6.87
C GLN A 47 8.69 20.70 5.93
N PRO A 48 9.54 21.61 6.45
CA PRO A 48 10.61 22.18 5.65
C PRO A 48 11.62 21.08 5.39
N ASP A 49 12.03 20.98 4.12
CA ASP A 49 13.29 20.37 3.70
C ASP A 49 13.42 18.83 3.73
N TRP A 50 13.67 18.25 2.54
CA TRP A 50 14.30 16.94 2.16
C TRP A 50 13.95 15.63 2.90
N GLN A 51 13.22 15.68 4.01
CA GLN A 51 12.76 14.56 4.82
C GLN A 51 11.24 14.46 4.74
N GLN A 52 10.70 14.42 3.53
CA GLN A 52 9.28 14.21 3.27
C GLN A 52 8.83 12.87 3.89
N LYS A 53 8.35 12.91 5.14
CA LYS A 53 7.76 11.74 5.79
C LYS A 53 6.50 11.35 5.03
N LYS A 54 6.46 10.10 4.56
CA LYS A 54 5.26 9.50 3.98
C LYS A 54 4.16 9.56 5.03
N ARG A 55 2.94 9.96 4.64
CA ARG A 55 1.76 9.88 5.51
C ARG A 55 1.52 8.41 5.86
N THR A 56 1.49 8.12 7.16
CA THR A 56 1.10 6.82 7.72
C THR A 56 -0.12 7.03 8.62
N TYR A 57 -0.85 5.95 8.85
CA TYR A 57 -2.00 5.93 9.77
C TYR A 57 -2.09 4.57 10.45
N THR A 58 -2.83 4.49 11.55
CA THR A 58 -3.04 3.23 12.26
C THR A 58 -4.34 2.59 11.79
N ALA A 59 -4.33 1.27 11.60
CA ALA A 59 -5.52 0.49 11.27
C ALA A 59 -5.47 -0.88 11.95
N GLN A 60 -6.63 -1.54 12.05
CA GLN A 60 -6.69 -2.95 12.43
C GLN A 60 -6.13 -3.78 11.28
N LEU A 61 -5.19 -4.69 11.59
CA LEU A 61 -4.58 -5.53 10.57
C LEU A 61 -5.63 -6.34 9.83
N ASP A 62 -6.66 -6.83 10.51
CA ASP A 62 -7.72 -7.67 9.92
C ASP A 62 -8.53 -6.97 8.82
N GLU A 63 -8.58 -5.63 8.83
CA GLU A 63 -9.30 -4.82 7.85
C GLU A 63 -8.49 -4.54 6.59
N LEU A 64 -7.18 -4.85 6.60
CA LEU A 64 -6.29 -4.50 5.52
C LEU A 64 -6.34 -5.52 4.37
N PRO A 65 -6.48 -5.05 3.11
CA PRO A 65 -6.47 -5.91 1.94
C PRO A 65 -5.05 -6.35 1.57
N ASP A 66 -4.98 -7.42 0.78
CA ASP A 66 -3.75 -7.85 0.13
C ASP A 66 -3.11 -6.71 -0.67
N GLY A 67 -1.78 -6.58 -0.56
CA GLY A 67 -1.02 -5.52 -1.23
C GLY A 67 -0.80 -4.27 -0.37
N ALA A 68 -1.37 -4.20 0.84
CA ALA A 68 -1.05 -3.16 1.80
C ALA A 68 0.34 -3.38 2.42
N PHE A 69 1.10 -2.31 2.61
CA PHE A 69 2.35 -2.30 3.37
C PHE A 69 2.12 -1.74 4.76
N ILE A 70 2.68 -2.40 5.77
CA ILE A 70 2.52 -2.07 7.18
C ILE A 70 3.84 -2.14 7.95
N ILE A 71 3.86 -1.61 9.17
CA ILE A 71 4.85 -1.88 10.21
C ILE A 71 4.10 -2.48 11.40
N LEU A 72 4.60 -3.59 11.92
CA LEU A 72 4.11 -4.16 13.16
C LEU A 72 4.59 -3.31 14.34
N ASN A 73 3.66 -2.79 15.13
CA ASN A 73 3.98 -1.97 16.30
C ASN A 73 4.58 -2.80 17.47
N THR A 74 4.57 -4.13 17.35
CA THR A 74 5.10 -5.09 18.33
C THR A 74 6.56 -5.44 18.09
N SER A 75 7.11 -5.15 16.92
CA SER A 75 8.50 -5.45 16.59
C SER A 75 9.43 -4.37 17.14
N ARG A 76 10.58 -4.79 17.69
CA ARG A 76 11.64 -3.86 18.12
C ARG A 76 12.24 -3.07 16.96
N GLU A 77 12.18 -3.64 15.76
CA GLU A 77 12.63 -3.03 14.51
C GLU A 77 11.44 -2.65 13.64
N ALA A 78 11.52 -1.47 13.02
CA ALA A 78 10.49 -0.93 12.13
C ALA A 78 10.56 -1.57 10.73
N VAL A 79 10.46 -2.90 10.66
CA VAL A 79 10.49 -3.66 9.40
C VAL A 79 9.15 -3.49 8.68
N PRO A 80 9.15 -3.09 7.39
CA PRO A 80 7.93 -3.05 6.60
C PRO A 80 7.52 -4.47 6.18
N PHE A 81 6.24 -4.80 6.29
CA PHE A 81 5.66 -6.06 5.83
C PHE A 81 4.63 -5.80 4.74
N LEU A 82 4.57 -6.69 3.76
CA LEU A 82 3.50 -6.80 2.78
C LEU A 82 2.42 -7.75 3.31
N VAL A 83 1.18 -7.28 3.37
CA VAL A 83 -0.01 -8.09 3.68
C VAL A 83 -0.39 -8.91 2.45
N ARG A 84 -0.51 -10.23 2.62
CA ARG A 84 -1.00 -11.14 1.57
C ARG A 84 -1.64 -12.38 2.19
N ALA A 85 -2.92 -12.57 1.94
CA ALA A 85 -3.73 -13.64 2.51
C ALA A 85 -3.60 -13.69 4.05
N ASP A 86 -3.23 -14.85 4.57
CA ASP A 86 -3.00 -15.18 5.97
C ASP A 86 -1.54 -14.98 6.42
N ALA A 87 -0.71 -14.33 5.60
CA ALA A 87 0.69 -14.13 5.87
C ALA A 87 1.15 -12.66 5.71
N LEU A 88 2.24 -12.35 6.40
CA LEU A 88 3.01 -11.12 6.27
C LEU A 88 4.37 -11.44 5.68
N TYR A 89 4.74 -10.71 4.63
CA TYR A 89 6.03 -10.88 3.96
C TYR A 89 6.95 -9.72 4.34
N PRO A 90 7.99 -9.94 5.16
CA PRO A 90 8.93 -8.88 5.51
C PRO A 90 9.63 -8.38 4.25
N TRP A 91 9.69 -7.07 4.07
CA TRP A 91 10.35 -6.45 2.92
C TRP A 91 11.74 -5.97 3.30
N HIS A 92 12.71 -6.41 2.53
CA HIS A 92 14.11 -6.02 2.58
C HIS A 92 14.55 -5.51 1.20
N PHE A 93 15.69 -4.83 1.14
CA PHE A 93 16.23 -4.32 -0.13
C PHE A 93 16.55 -5.43 -1.15
N ASN A 94 16.87 -6.64 -0.68
CA ASN A 94 17.11 -7.81 -1.52
C ASN A 94 15.83 -8.55 -1.92
N GLY A 95 14.66 -8.18 -1.37
CA GLY A 95 13.40 -8.81 -1.67
C GLY A 95 12.53 -9.07 -0.45
N TYR A 96 11.52 -9.91 -0.62
CA TYR A 96 10.69 -10.38 0.50
C TYR A 96 11.39 -11.53 1.20
N GLY A 97 11.48 -11.46 2.53
CA GLY A 97 11.92 -12.57 3.37
C GLY A 97 10.80 -13.59 3.60
N ASP A 98 11.08 -14.57 4.46
CA ASP A 98 10.16 -15.65 4.77
C ASP A 98 8.83 -15.15 5.34
N PRO A 99 7.68 -15.69 4.88
CA PRO A 99 6.38 -15.28 5.39
C PRO A 99 6.23 -15.63 6.86
N THR A 100 5.69 -14.70 7.63
CA THR A 100 5.23 -14.93 8.99
C THR A 100 3.70 -14.99 9.05
N PRO A 101 3.11 -15.74 9.98
CA PRO A 101 1.66 -15.76 10.15
C PRO A 101 1.10 -14.35 10.40
N ARG A 102 -0.02 -14.02 9.77
CA ARG A 102 -0.73 -12.76 10.02
C ARG A 102 -1.37 -12.80 11.42
N PRO A 103 -0.94 -11.95 12.37
CA PRO A 103 -1.58 -11.89 13.67
C PRO A 103 -2.98 -11.28 13.54
N ILE A 104 -3.90 -11.76 14.37
CA ILE A 104 -5.27 -11.24 14.45
C ILE A 104 -5.38 -10.17 15.53
N HIS A 105 -6.33 -9.25 15.38
CA HIS A 105 -6.64 -8.18 16.33
C HIS A 105 -5.44 -7.26 16.66
N GLN A 106 -4.54 -7.10 15.69
CA GLN A 106 -3.32 -6.32 15.85
C GLN A 106 -3.47 -4.93 15.24
N LEU A 107 -3.23 -3.87 16.02
CA LEU A 107 -3.06 -2.52 15.49
C LEU A 107 -1.68 -2.38 14.85
N VAL A 108 -1.67 -1.88 13.60
CA VAL A 108 -0.45 -1.72 12.79
C VAL A 108 -0.36 -0.33 12.21
N THR A 109 0.86 0.09 11.88
CA THR A 109 1.08 1.35 11.16
C THR A 109 1.07 1.07 9.66
N VAL A 110 0.13 1.65 8.92
CA VAL A 110 -0.02 1.47 7.47
C VAL A 110 0.85 2.48 6.73
N LEU A 111 1.70 1.95 5.83
CA LEU A 111 2.59 2.74 4.96
C LEU A 111 1.95 3.03 3.60
N THR A 112 1.02 2.18 3.16
CA THR A 112 0.29 2.38 1.91
C THR A 112 -0.71 3.52 2.08
N PRO A 113 -0.72 4.54 1.19
CA PRO A 113 -1.68 5.64 1.27
C PRO A 113 -3.12 5.13 1.28
N GLU A 114 -3.97 5.75 2.11
CA GLU A 114 -5.38 5.36 2.29
C GLU A 114 -6.17 5.24 0.97
N PRO A 115 -6.05 6.16 -0.02
CA PRO A 115 -6.75 6.01 -1.31
C PRO A 115 -6.32 4.75 -2.08
N THR A 116 -5.05 4.35 -1.95
CA THR A 116 -4.56 3.11 -2.53
C THR A 116 -5.16 1.91 -1.81
N VAL A 117 -5.23 1.93 -0.47
CA VAL A 117 -5.87 0.86 0.32
C VAL A 117 -7.34 0.71 -0.08
N ARG A 118 -8.10 1.81 -0.21
CA ARG A 118 -9.49 1.78 -0.70
C ARG A 118 -9.61 1.14 -2.09
N THR A 119 -8.66 1.43 -2.99
CA THR A 119 -8.63 0.84 -4.33
C THR A 119 -8.34 -0.67 -4.30
N LEU A 120 -7.46 -1.12 -3.40
CA LEU A 120 -7.20 -2.54 -3.14
C LEU A 120 -8.45 -3.23 -2.62
N THR A 121 -9.13 -2.63 -1.64
CA THR A 121 -10.40 -3.13 -1.08
C THR A 121 -11.51 -3.24 -2.14
N ALA A 122 -11.55 -2.31 -3.11
CA ALA A 122 -12.45 -2.39 -4.26
C ALA A 122 -12.12 -3.54 -5.25
N GLY A 123 -11.08 -4.34 -4.96
CA GLY A 123 -10.73 -5.54 -5.70
C GLY A 123 -9.61 -5.35 -6.72
N TYR A 124 -8.82 -4.26 -6.65
CA TYR A 124 -7.58 -4.18 -7.41
C TYR A 124 -6.55 -5.13 -6.82
N ARG A 125 -6.04 -6.08 -7.61
CA ARG A 125 -5.01 -7.03 -7.18
C ARG A 125 -3.65 -6.65 -7.79
N PRO A 126 -2.72 -6.06 -7.02
CA PRO A 126 -1.39 -5.74 -7.52
C PRO A 126 -0.62 -7.02 -7.82
N HIS A 127 0.20 -7.00 -8.88
CA HIS A 127 1.15 -8.08 -9.10
C HIS A 127 2.27 -7.93 -8.08
N ILE A 128 2.38 -8.89 -7.17
CA ILE A 128 3.55 -9.00 -6.30
C ILE A 128 4.50 -9.93 -7.05
N TYR A 129 5.62 -9.38 -7.52
CA TYR A 129 6.65 -10.24 -8.11
C TYR A 129 7.30 -10.99 -6.94
N PRO A 130 7.38 -12.33 -6.96
CA PRO A 130 8.28 -13.02 -6.08
C PRO A 130 9.69 -12.52 -6.40
N THR A 131 10.39 -12.03 -5.40
CA THR A 131 11.84 -11.89 -5.51
C THR A 131 12.43 -13.27 -5.26
N SER A 132 13.30 -13.69 -6.18
CA SER A 132 14.04 -14.96 -6.14
C SER A 132 14.85 -15.15 -4.88
#